data_AF-A0A9E0U7V5-F1
#
_entry.id   AF-A0A9E0U7V5-F1
#
_cell.length_a   1.000
_cell.length_b   1.000
_cell.length_c   1.000
_cell.angle_alpha   90.00
_cell.angle_beta   90.00
_cell.angle_gamma   90.00
#
_symmetry.space_group_name_H-M   'P 1'
#
loop_
_entity.id
_entity.type
_entity.pdbx_description
1 polymer ?
#
loop_
_entity_poly.entity_id
_entity_poly.type
_entity_poly.pdbx_seq_one_letter_code
_entity_poly.pdbx_strand_id
1 'polypeptide(L)'
;MFYGETVDVSVGGACFLMDQNLNGGTVVQLFLQLPQRRQGHEAPVVSTRAKVLYTAFSADHDRWRLGVQFVDINGQERAKLEKELSQQG
;
A
#
# COMPACT_ATOMS: atom_id res chain seq x y z
N MET A 1 8.75 -4.04 -12.38
CA MET A 1 7.66 -3.32 -11.70
C MET A 1 6.74 -4.38 -11.13
N PHE A 2 6.42 -4.32 -9.83
CA PHE A 2 5.59 -5.31 -9.15
C PHE A 2 4.19 -4.74 -8.92
N TYR A 3 3.17 -5.58 -8.95
CA TYR A 3 1.78 -5.19 -8.76
C TYR A 3 1.17 -6.03 -7.64
N GLY A 4 0.23 -5.43 -6.91
CA GLY A 4 -0.42 -6.07 -5.78
C GLY A 4 -1.77 -5.45 -5.48
N GLU A 5 -2.54 -6.17 -4.69
CA GLU A 5 -3.85 -5.76 -4.21
C GLU A 5 -3.75 -5.39 -2.74
N THR A 6 -4.23 -4.19 -2.38
CA THR A 6 -4.24 -3.72 -1.00
C THR A 6 -5.26 -4.52 -0.20
N VAL A 7 -4.81 -5.21 0.85
CA VAL A 7 -5.69 -5.91 1.79
C VAL A 7 -6.05 -5.02 2.96
N ASP A 8 -5.09 -4.22 3.43
CA ASP A 8 -5.26 -3.31 4.56
C ASP A 8 -4.32 -2.12 4.40
N VAL A 9 -4.72 -0.97 4.93
CA VAL A 9 -3.95 0.26 4.84
C VAL A 9 -4.20 1.15 6.06
N SER A 10 -3.12 1.74 6.56
CA SER A 10 -3.13 2.72 7.64
C SER A 10 -2.23 3.90 7.28
N VAL A 11 -2.21 4.94 8.12
CA VAL A 11 -1.29 6.07 7.96
C VAL A 11 0.19 5.70 8.10
N GLY A 12 0.50 4.53 8.69
CA GLY A 12 1.88 4.09 8.95
C GLY A 12 2.39 2.99 8.01
N GLY A 13 1.52 2.39 7.21
CA GLY A 13 1.88 1.24 6.39
C GLY A 13 0.68 0.61 5.69
N ALA A 14 0.96 -0.43 4.90
CA ALA A 14 -0.06 -1.15 4.16
C ALA A 14 0.30 -2.63 4.05
N CYS A 15 -0.71 -3.44 3.79
CA CYS A 15 -0.59 -4.86 3.50
C CYS A 15 -1.10 -5.15 2.09
N PHE A 16 -0.32 -5.91 1.33
CA PHE A 16 -0.64 -6.28 -0.05
C PHE A 16 -0.65 -7.79 -0.21
N LEU A 17 -1.46 -8.27 -1.15
CA LEU A 17 -1.26 -9.56 -1.79
C LEU A 17 -0.51 -9.33 -3.11
N MET A 18 0.48 -10.17 -3.42
CA MET A 18 1.36 -10.04 -4.59
C MET A 18 1.76 -11.42 -5.12
N ASP A 19 2.11 -11.52 -6.40
CA ASP A 19 2.59 -12.78 -6.99
C ASP A 19 4.08 -13.02 -6.69
N GLN A 20 4.81 -11.96 -6.37
CA GLN A 20 6.23 -12.02 -6.08
C GLN A 20 6.50 -11.84 -4.59
N ASN A 21 7.49 -12.58 -4.08
CA ASN A 21 8.02 -12.35 -2.75
C ASN A 21 9.03 -11.20 -2.77
N LEU A 22 9.13 -10.48 -1.65
CA LEU A 22 10.20 -9.54 -1.39
C LEU A 22 10.83 -9.87 -0.04
N ASN A 23 12.14 -9.66 0.09
CA ASN A 23 12.84 -9.95 1.34
C ASN A 23 12.48 -8.91 2.40
N GLY A 24 12.34 -9.36 3.66
CA GLY A 24 12.23 -8.48 4.80
C GLY A 24 13.41 -7.51 4.88
N GLY A 25 13.13 -6.25 5.20
CA GLY A 25 14.13 -5.18 5.24
C GLY A 25 14.34 -4.46 3.90
N THR A 26 13.86 -5.00 2.77
CA THR A 26 13.94 -4.34 1.47
C THR A 26 13.18 -3.00 1.51
N VAL A 27 13.80 -1.94 0.99
CA VAL A 27 13.16 -0.64 0.82
C VAL A 27 12.71 -0.51 -0.63
N VAL A 28 11.43 -0.17 -0.82
CA VAL A 28 10.80 -0.03 -2.13
C VAL A 28 10.16 1.35 -2.28
N GLN A 29 10.09 1.82 -3.53
CA GLN A 29 9.17 2.91 -3.87
C GLN A 29 7.77 2.32 -4.03
N LEU A 30 6.83 2.78 -3.22
CA LEU A 30 5.44 2.37 -3.26
C LEU A 30 4.59 3.43 -3.94
N PHE A 31 3.69 2.98 -4.83
CA PHE A 31 2.62 3.77 -5.41
C PHE A 31 1.29 3.09 -5.05
N LEU A 32 0.52 3.71 -4.16
CA LEU A 32 -0.77 3.21 -3.70
C LEU A 32 -1.88 3.99 -4.38
N GLN A 33 -2.62 3.33 -5.26
CA GLN A 33 -3.82 3.90 -5.86
C GLN A 33 -4.99 3.81 -4.87
N LEU A 34 -5.58 4.94 -4.53
CA LEU A 34 -6.73 5.02 -3.64
C LEU A 34 -8.04 4.83 -4.44
N PRO A 35 -9.15 4.41 -3.79
CA PRO A 35 -10.43 4.25 -4.45
C PRO A 35 -10.90 5.49 -5.23
N GLN A 36 -11.46 5.28 -6.42
CA GLN A 36 -12.11 6.35 -7.18
C GLN A 36 -13.49 6.64 -6.58
N ARG A 37 -13.65 7.83 -6.00
CA ARG A 37 -14.94 8.24 -5.41
C ARG A 37 -15.84 9.03 -6.34
N ARG A 38 -15.31 9.59 -7.43
CA ARG A 38 -16.08 10.37 -8.42
C ARG A 38 -15.88 9.83 -9.82
N GLN A 39 -16.98 9.54 -10.50
CA GLN A 39 -16.94 9.16 -11.91
C GLN A 39 -16.27 10.26 -12.75
N GLY A 40 -15.42 9.86 -13.69
CA GLY A 40 -14.70 10.76 -14.59
C GLY A 40 -13.48 11.46 -14.01
N HIS A 41 -13.05 11.13 -12.78
CA HIS A 41 -11.82 11.66 -12.18
C HIS A 41 -10.78 10.54 -11.99
N GLU A 42 -9.51 10.88 -12.19
CA GLU A 42 -8.40 9.95 -11.94
C GLU A 42 -8.30 9.58 -10.45
N ALA A 43 -7.92 8.33 -10.18
CA ALA A 43 -7.73 7.85 -8.82
C ALA A 43 -6.53 8.57 -8.20
N PRO A 44 -6.64 9.13 -6.98
CA PRO A 44 -5.47 9.70 -6.34
C PRO A 44 -4.46 8.61 -6.03
N VAL A 45 -3.18 8.89 -6.34
CA VAL A 45 -2.07 8.01 -6.02
C VAL A 45 -1.28 8.60 -4.86
N VAL A 46 -0.98 7.75 -3.88
CA VAL A 46 -0.06 8.02 -2.78
C VAL A 46 1.31 7.45 -3.13
N SER A 47 2.36 8.28 -3.05
CA SER A 47 3.74 7.88 -3.37
C SER A 47 4.65 8.02 -2.15
N THR A 48 5.33 6.95 -1.72
CA THR A 48 6.22 6.97 -0.54
C THR A 48 7.25 5.85 -0.59
N ARG A 49 8.41 6.00 0.09
CA ARG A 49 9.27 4.83 0.34
C ARG A 49 8.68 4.00 1.46
N ALA A 50 8.71 2.69 1.26
CA ALA A 50 8.22 1.73 2.23
C ALA A 50 9.29 0.66 2.49
N LYS A 51 9.37 0.18 3.73
CA LYS A 51 10.22 -0.94 4.13
C LYS A 51 9.37 -2.17 4.31
N VAL A 52 9.75 -3.27 3.65
CA VAL A 52 9.11 -4.58 3.86
C VAL A 52 9.39 -5.05 5.27
N LEU A 53 8.34 -5.28 6.06
CA LEU A 53 8.43 -5.79 7.42
C LEU A 53 8.33 -7.32 7.44
N TYR A 54 7.42 -7.88 6.65
CA TYR A 54 7.24 -9.32 6.53
C TYR A 54 6.72 -9.70 5.14
N THR A 55 6.97 -10.96 4.79
CA THR A 55 6.45 -11.63 3.61
C THR A 55 6.03 -13.03 4.01
N ALA A 56 4.78 -13.40 3.77
CA ALA A 56 4.23 -14.71 4.11
C ALA A 56 3.40 -15.25 2.95
N PHE A 57 3.57 -16.52 2.60
CA PHE A 57 2.72 -17.14 1.60
C PHE A 57 1.32 -17.37 2.18
N SER A 58 0.28 -16.92 1.48
CA SER A 58 -1.11 -17.17 1.84
C SER A 58 -1.67 -18.25 0.92
N ALA A 59 -1.82 -19.47 1.46
CA ALA A 59 -2.37 -20.60 0.72
C ALA A 59 -3.80 -20.31 0.20
N ASP A 60 -4.63 -19.62 0.99
CA ASP A 60 -6.01 -19.28 0.63
C ASP A 60 -6.10 -18.39 -0.62
N HIS A 61 -5.07 -17.58 -0.88
CA HIS A 61 -5.02 -16.64 -1.99
C HIS A 61 -4.02 -17.06 -3.09
N ASP A 62 -3.31 -18.17 -2.90
CA ASP A 62 -2.18 -18.62 -3.72
C ASP A 62 -1.16 -17.51 -4.05
N ARG A 63 -0.96 -16.59 -3.10
CA ARG A 63 -0.21 -15.34 -3.27
C ARG A 63 0.60 -14.98 -2.03
N TRP A 64 1.61 -14.14 -2.21
CA TRP A 64 2.42 -13.60 -1.13
C TRP A 64 1.74 -12.42 -0.47
N ARG A 65 1.56 -12.50 0.84
CA ARG A 65 1.14 -11.38 1.68
C ARG A 65 2.36 -10.60 2.14
N LEU A 66 2.42 -9.33 1.79
CA LEU A 66 3.50 -8.41 2.12
C LEU A 66 2.99 -7.34 3.08
N GLY A 67 3.65 -7.17 4.22
CA GLY A 67 3.44 -6.02 5.09
C GLY A 67 4.55 -5.01 4.93
N VAL A 68 4.21 -3.74 4.74
CA VAL A 68 5.19 -2.66 4.61
C VAL A 68 4.93 -1.52 5.58
N GLN A 69 6.00 -0.88 6.03
CA GLN A 69 5.97 0.36 6.81
C GLN A 69 6.38 1.54 5.94
N PHE A 70 5.64 2.65 5.99
CA PHE A 70 6.06 3.88 5.33
C PHE A 70 7.24 4.49 6.08
N VAL A 71 8.30 4.85 5.35
CA VAL A 71 9.55 5.33 5.94
C VAL A 71 9.64 6.85 5.90
N ASP A 72 9.02 7.48 4.90
CA ASP A 72 9.15 8.93 4.65
C ASP A 72 7.94 9.53 3.91
N ILE A 73 6.72 9.16 4.33
CA ILE A 73 5.53 9.77 3.75
C ILE A 73 5.51 11.28 4.04
N ASN A 74 5.55 12.09 2.98
CA ASN A 74 5.53 13.54 3.12
C ASN A 74 4.12 14.03 3.54
N GLY A 75 4.03 15.28 4.00
CA GLY A 75 2.77 15.84 4.52
C GLY A 75 1.62 15.84 3.51
N GLN A 76 1.89 16.05 2.22
CA GLN A 76 0.85 16.04 1.18
C GLN A 76 0.32 14.63 0.93
N GLU A 77 1.22 13.66 0.81
CA GLU A 77 0.89 12.25 0.61
C GLU A 77 0.16 11.66 1.83
N ARG A 78 0.59 12.03 3.03
CA ARG A 78 -0.08 11.68 4.28
C ARG A 78 -1.48 12.26 4.35
N ALA A 79 -1.66 13.53 4.00
CA ALA A 79 -2.97 14.18 4.01
C ALA A 79 -3.94 13.55 2.98
N LYS A 80 -3.45 13.14 1.80
CA LYS A 80 -4.26 12.37 0.82
C LYS A 80 -4.77 11.07 1.45
N LEU A 81 -3.88 10.32 2.09
CA LEU A 81 -4.20 9.05 2.70
C LEU A 81 -5.16 9.20 3.91
N GLU A 82 -4.88 10.13 4.82
CA GLU A 82 -5.74 10.42 5.97
C GLU A 82 -7.15 10.82 5.55
N LYS A 83 -7.26 11.66 4.51
CA LYS A 83 -8.55 12.05 3.94
C LYS A 83 -9.34 10.85 3.41
N GLU A 84 -8.65 9.87 2.83
CA GLU A 84 -9.30 8.67 2.31
C GLU A 84 -9.76 7.74 3.44
N LEU A 85 -8.88 7.50 4.42
CA LEU A 85 -9.17 6.63 5.57
C LEU A 85 -10.28 7.17 6.46
N SER A 86 -10.38 8.50 6.64
CA SER A 86 -11.42 9.11 7.48
C SER A 86 -12.83 9.00 6.90
N GLN A 87 -12.95 8.70 5.61
CA GLN A 87 -14.23 8.54 4.93
C GLN A 87 -14.60 7.06 4.73
N GLN A 88 -13.88 6.12 5.36
CA GLN A 88 -14.21 4.69 5.39
C GLN A 88 -14.90 4.26 6.71
N GLY A 89 -15.07 5.17 7.66
CA GLY A 89 -15.89 5.01 8.86
C GLY A 89 -17.16 5.85 8.79
#